data_AF-A0A2V5XWD3-F1
#
_entry.id   AF-A0A2V5XWD3-F1
#
_cell.length_a   1.000
_cell.length_b   1.000
_cell.length_c   1.000
_cell.angle_alpha   90.00
_cell.angle_beta   90.00
_cell.angle_gamma   90.00
#
_symmetry.space_group_name_H-M   'P 1'
#
loop_
_entity.id
_entity.type
_entity.pdbx_description
1 polymer ?
#
loop_
_entity_poly.entity_id
_entity_poly.type
_entity_poly.pdbx_seq_one_letter_code
_entity_poly.pdbx_strand_id
1 'polypeptide(L)'
;MNLRALQFFFFAAIAFFLSTALLRGGLSSGTTYSLSFVDIDGNKLSTADGHVTVLVLATTADWEKARAVGDRVPDYCLGNPDYRMITIIRFIRKHGAIVRKIAMAVVKHRVTEEAKQLQSRYDTNKIMRDARQDIFTVTDFDGTVSPQLSEPAGATDFCVFVFGRKGELLAQWHGVPSAKQLAAVVK
;
A
#
# COMPACT_ATOMS: atom_id res chain seq x y z
N MET A 1 3.43 -8.38 -74.33
CA MET A 1 4.30 -9.23 -73.49
C MET A 1 4.30 -8.66 -72.07
N ASN A 2 3.63 -9.35 -71.16
CA ASN A 2 3.84 -9.48 -69.71
C ASN A 2 4.32 -8.30 -68.81
N LEU A 3 3.40 -7.91 -67.92
CA LEU A 3 3.46 -7.95 -66.44
C LEU A 3 4.20 -6.88 -65.60
N ARG A 4 3.42 -6.41 -64.60
CA ARG A 4 3.72 -5.95 -63.23
C ARG A 4 3.76 -4.43 -63.05
N ALA A 5 2.73 -3.80 -62.51
CA ALA A 5 2.22 -3.85 -61.12
C ALA A 5 3.15 -3.14 -60.12
N LEU A 6 2.81 -1.89 -59.79
CA LEU A 6 3.03 -1.32 -58.46
C LEU A 6 2.06 -0.15 -58.25
N GLN A 7 0.85 -0.48 -57.77
CA GLN A 7 -0.12 0.50 -57.30
C GLN A 7 0.24 0.88 -55.86
N PHE A 8 0.79 2.09 -55.66
CA PHE A 8 0.86 2.70 -54.34
C PHE A 8 -0.44 3.47 -54.10
N PHE A 9 -1.37 2.87 -53.35
CA PHE A 9 -2.53 3.56 -52.81
C PHE A 9 -2.09 4.48 -51.67
N PHE A 10 -2.18 5.80 -51.90
CA PHE A 10 -2.02 6.83 -50.87
C PHE A 10 -3.33 6.90 -50.06
N PHE A 11 -3.39 6.21 -48.92
CA PHE A 11 -4.42 6.44 -47.91
C PHE A 11 -3.94 7.53 -46.96
N ALA A 12 -4.56 8.71 -47.02
CA ALA A 12 -4.38 9.77 -46.05
C ALA A 12 -4.97 9.31 -44.70
N ALA A 13 -4.12 8.83 -43.81
CA ALA A 13 -4.49 8.59 -42.42
C ALA A 13 -4.61 9.94 -41.71
N ILE A 14 -5.83 10.33 -41.41
CA ILE A 14 -6.14 11.43 -40.50
C ILE A 14 -5.61 11.01 -39.12
N ALA A 15 -4.43 11.53 -38.76
CA ALA A 15 -3.89 11.40 -37.41
C ALA A 15 -4.80 12.21 -36.48
N PHE A 16 -5.74 11.52 -35.83
CA PHE A 16 -6.34 12.01 -34.58
C PHE A 16 -5.18 12.20 -33.60
N PHE A 17 -4.73 13.44 -33.42
CA PHE A 17 -3.95 13.84 -32.27
C PHE A 17 -4.86 13.75 -31.05
N LEU A 18 -5.11 12.54 -30.58
CA LEU A 18 -5.51 12.32 -29.20
C LEU A 18 -4.34 12.85 -28.36
N SER A 19 -4.56 14.01 -27.76
CA SER A 19 -3.71 14.50 -26.69
C SER A 19 -3.47 13.35 -25.73
N THR A 20 -2.25 12.84 -25.69
CA THR A 20 -1.75 12.01 -24.59
C THR A 20 -1.59 12.95 -23.39
N ALA A 21 -2.72 13.42 -22.87
CA ALA A 21 -2.80 13.66 -21.44
C ALA A 21 -2.43 12.31 -20.83
N LEU A 22 -1.24 12.22 -20.22
CA LEU A 22 -0.93 11.18 -19.26
C LEU A 22 -2.04 11.25 -18.21
N LEU A 23 -3.07 10.43 -18.41
CA LEU A 23 -4.07 10.18 -17.41
C LEU A 23 -3.29 9.55 -16.26
N ARG A 24 -3.06 10.35 -15.21
CA ARG A 24 -2.64 9.90 -13.90
C ARG A 24 -3.69 8.89 -13.45
N GLY A 25 -3.47 7.61 -13.73
CA GLY A 25 -4.36 6.55 -13.28
C GLY A 25 -4.11 6.35 -11.80
N GLY A 26 -4.79 7.09 -10.92
CA GLY A 26 -4.92 6.68 -9.54
C GLY A 26 -5.76 5.41 -9.46
N LEU A 27 -5.63 4.64 -8.39
CA LEU A 27 -6.57 3.55 -8.13
C LEU A 27 -7.99 4.13 -8.07
N SER A 28 -8.94 3.44 -8.69
CA SER A 28 -10.33 3.88 -8.75
C SER A 28 -11.12 3.29 -7.58
N SER A 29 -11.76 4.15 -6.78
CA SER A 29 -12.65 3.69 -5.71
C SER A 29 -13.74 2.76 -6.25
N GLY A 30 -14.05 1.71 -5.49
CA GLY A 30 -14.99 0.64 -5.87
C GLY A 30 -14.42 -0.44 -6.80
N THR A 31 -13.20 -0.25 -7.34
CA THR A 31 -12.52 -1.28 -8.13
C THR A 31 -11.81 -2.27 -7.21
N THR A 32 -11.85 -3.55 -7.57
CA THR A 32 -11.17 -4.62 -6.84
C THR A 32 -9.72 -4.77 -7.28
N TYR A 33 -8.82 -4.75 -6.31
CA TYR A 33 -7.38 -4.96 -6.47
C TYR A 33 -6.94 -6.11 -5.56
N SER A 34 -6.38 -7.16 -6.14
CA SER A 34 -5.75 -8.26 -5.39
C SER A 34 -4.24 -8.06 -5.37
N LEU A 35 -3.79 -7.31 -4.37
CA LEU A 35 -2.38 -7.01 -4.16
C LEU A 35 -1.81 -8.02 -3.18
N SER A 36 -0.61 -8.54 -3.44
CA SER A 36 0.02 -9.56 -2.60
C SER A 36 1.40 -9.11 -2.14
N PHE A 37 1.69 -9.37 -0.86
CA PHE A 37 2.92 -8.95 -0.21
C PHE A 37 3.50 -10.07 0.65
N VAL A 38 4.79 -9.93 0.97
CA VAL A 38 5.44 -10.72 2.01
C VAL A 38 6.02 -9.74 3.02
N ASP A 39 5.65 -9.90 4.28
CA ASP A 39 6.12 -9.02 5.35
C ASP A 39 7.53 -9.38 5.86
N ILE A 40 8.05 -8.58 6.79
CA ILE A 40 9.38 -8.76 7.38
C ILE A 40 9.55 -10.04 8.21
N ASP A 41 8.46 -10.72 8.53
CA ASP A 41 8.40 -11.99 9.27
C ASP A 41 8.13 -13.19 8.36
N GLY A 42 7.88 -12.94 7.06
CA GLY A 42 7.63 -13.98 6.05
C GLY A 42 6.15 -14.31 5.85
N ASN A 43 5.22 -13.58 6.48
CA ASN A 43 3.79 -13.80 6.29
C ASN A 43 3.38 -13.33 4.89
N LYS A 44 2.59 -14.16 4.20
CA LYS A 44 1.95 -13.79 2.94
C LYS A 44 0.68 -13.01 3.23
N LEU A 45 0.57 -11.82 2.68
CA LEU A 45 -0.55 -10.90 2.90
C LEU A 45 -1.21 -10.58 1.57
N SER A 46 -2.53 -10.35 1.60
CA SER A 46 -3.26 -9.84 0.46
C SER A 46 -4.27 -8.78 0.87
N THR A 47 -4.66 -7.91 -0.06
CA THR A 47 -5.79 -6.99 0.11
C THR A 47 -7.14 -7.68 -0.11
N ALA A 48 -7.16 -8.88 -0.67
CA ALA A 48 -8.37 -9.61 -1.07
C ALA A 48 -8.49 -10.99 -0.38
N ASP A 49 -7.94 -11.15 0.82
CA ASP A 49 -7.94 -12.39 1.61
C ASP A 49 -8.96 -12.38 2.76
N GLY A 50 -10.03 -11.59 2.66
CA GLY A 50 -11.14 -11.57 3.61
C GLY A 50 -11.07 -10.48 4.68
N HIS A 51 -9.97 -9.71 4.75
CA HIS A 51 -9.79 -8.64 5.73
C HIS A 51 -10.16 -7.28 5.17
N VAL A 52 -10.80 -6.43 5.99
CA VAL A 52 -10.75 -4.99 5.76
C VAL A 52 -9.33 -4.53 6.04
N THR A 53 -8.65 -4.02 5.01
CA THR A 53 -7.21 -3.74 5.06
C THR A 53 -6.93 -2.25 4.97
N VAL A 54 -6.36 -1.68 6.03
CA VAL A 54 -5.74 -0.36 5.99
C VAL A 54 -4.30 -0.53 5.52
N LEU A 55 -3.98 -0.07 4.31
CA LEU A 55 -2.64 -0.13 3.75
C LEU A 55 -2.00 1.27 3.80
N VAL A 56 -0.90 1.39 4.52
CA VAL A 56 -0.12 2.62 4.65
C VAL A 56 1.13 2.51 3.80
N LEU A 57 1.29 3.44 2.86
CA LEU A 57 2.49 3.57 2.05
C LEU A 57 3.34 4.71 2.59
N ALA A 58 4.53 4.39 3.09
CA ALA A 58 5.38 5.29 3.84
C ALA A 58 6.85 5.16 3.44
N THR A 59 7.69 6.12 3.83
CA THR A 59 9.14 5.96 3.85
C THR A 59 9.62 5.75 5.29
N THR A 60 10.91 5.47 5.50
CA THR A 60 11.48 5.36 6.85
C THR A 60 11.39 6.67 7.66
N ALA A 61 11.21 7.82 6.98
CA ALA A 61 11.01 9.12 7.62
C ALA A 61 9.57 9.36 8.10
N ASP A 62 8.59 8.63 7.58
CA ASP A 62 7.16 8.83 7.88
C ASP A 62 6.65 7.98 9.04
N TRP A 63 7.55 7.46 9.89
CA TRP A 63 7.19 6.55 10.97
C TRP A 63 6.12 7.12 11.91
N GLU A 64 6.25 8.38 12.30
CA GLU A 64 5.27 9.03 13.17
C GLU A 64 3.91 9.21 12.49
N LYS A 65 3.89 9.38 11.16
CA LYS A 65 2.64 9.43 10.40
C LYS A 65 1.98 8.05 10.34
N ALA A 66 2.76 7.00 10.11
CA ALA A 66 2.26 5.62 10.12
C ALA A 66 1.70 5.25 11.49
N ARG A 67 2.40 5.60 12.59
CA ARG A 67 1.90 5.49 13.96
C ARG A 67 0.59 6.23 14.14
N ALA A 68 0.53 7.50 13.71
CA ALA A 68 -0.69 8.29 13.82
C ALA A 68 -1.89 7.69 13.07
N VAL A 69 -1.68 6.93 11.99
CA VAL A 69 -2.77 6.15 11.36
C VAL A 69 -3.23 5.05 12.31
N GLY A 70 -2.31 4.24 12.85
CA GLY A 70 -2.62 3.17 13.80
C GLY A 70 -3.35 3.66 15.05
N ASP A 71 -2.94 4.80 15.61
CA ASP A 71 -3.59 5.42 16.77
C ASP A 71 -5.02 5.88 16.47
N ARG A 72 -5.29 6.28 15.21
CA ARG A 72 -6.60 6.79 14.78
C ARG A 72 -7.55 5.70 14.31
N VAL A 73 -7.08 4.47 14.12
CA VAL A 73 -7.93 3.31 13.86
C VAL A 73 -8.84 3.08 15.07
N PRO A 74 -10.14 2.82 14.90
CA PRO A 74 -11.06 2.60 16.02
C PRO A 74 -10.69 1.38 16.88
N ASP A 75 -11.03 1.41 18.17
CA ASP A 75 -10.70 0.32 19.10
C ASP A 75 -11.34 -1.03 18.72
N TYR A 76 -12.51 -1.03 18.05
CA TYR A 76 -13.16 -2.27 17.60
C TYR A 76 -12.38 -3.01 16.49
N CYS A 77 -11.37 -2.37 15.89
CA CYS A 77 -10.47 -3.01 14.94
C CYS A 77 -9.31 -3.75 15.63
N LEU A 78 -9.00 -3.41 16.89
CA LEU A 78 -7.89 -4.00 17.63
C LEU A 78 -8.20 -5.47 17.93
N GLY A 79 -7.26 -6.36 17.60
CA GLY A 79 -7.42 -7.81 17.75
C GLY A 79 -8.56 -8.43 16.94
N ASN A 80 -9.20 -7.66 16.04
CA ASN A 80 -10.28 -8.16 15.21
C ASN A 80 -9.71 -9.01 14.07
N PRO A 81 -10.08 -10.30 13.96
CA PRO A 81 -9.54 -11.18 12.92
C PRO A 81 -9.95 -10.79 11.50
N ASP A 82 -11.00 -9.98 11.33
CA ASP A 82 -11.47 -9.49 10.03
C ASP A 82 -10.81 -8.16 9.61
N TYR A 83 -9.93 -7.60 10.45
CA TYR A 83 -9.24 -6.33 10.20
C TYR A 83 -7.73 -6.55 10.09
N ARG A 84 -7.08 -5.78 9.22
CA ARG A 84 -5.62 -5.75 9.12
C ARG A 84 -5.11 -4.36 8.81
N MET A 85 -4.01 -3.97 9.43
CA MET A 85 -3.21 -2.84 8.99
C MET A 85 -1.87 -3.32 8.42
N ILE A 86 -1.56 -2.94 7.19
CA ILE A 86 -0.30 -3.25 6.51
C ILE A 86 0.47 -1.94 6.30
N THR A 87 1.69 -1.85 6.84
CA THR A 87 2.59 -0.72 6.59
C THR A 87 3.65 -1.11 5.57
N ILE A 88 3.73 -0.40 4.46
CA ILE A 88 4.71 -0.62 3.40
C ILE A 88 5.76 0.49 3.46
N ILE A 89 7.00 0.12 3.78
CA ILE A 89 8.14 1.03 3.87
C ILE A 89 8.90 0.99 2.53
N ARG A 90 8.79 2.06 1.76
CA ARG A 90 9.53 2.25 0.51
C ARG A 90 10.96 2.70 0.77
N PHE A 91 11.91 2.07 0.10
CA PHE A 91 13.28 2.53 0.03
C PHE A 91 13.53 3.13 -1.36
N ILE A 92 13.81 4.43 -1.39
CA ILE A 92 13.87 5.24 -2.62
C ILE A 92 15.13 4.94 -3.45
N ARG A 93 16.15 4.31 -2.85
CA ARG A 93 17.41 3.99 -3.51
C ARG A 93 17.64 2.50 -3.51
N LYS A 94 18.19 1.97 -4.60
CA LYS A 94 18.71 0.60 -4.63
C LYS A 94 19.73 0.43 -3.52
N HIS A 95 19.55 -0.59 -2.70
CA HIS A 95 20.42 -0.91 -1.59
C HIS A 95 21.11 -2.23 -1.87
N GLY A 96 22.44 -2.25 -1.75
CA GLY A 96 23.20 -3.50 -1.75
C GLY A 96 22.79 -4.38 -0.57
N ALA A 97 23.08 -5.68 -0.66
CA ALA A 97 22.62 -6.67 0.33
C ALA A 97 22.97 -6.32 1.79
N ILE A 98 24.14 -5.72 2.03
CA ILE A 98 24.57 -5.28 3.37
C ILE A 98 23.67 -4.16 3.90
N VAL A 99 23.43 -3.13 3.08
CA VAL A 99 22.57 -1.99 3.45
C VAL A 99 21.13 -2.46 3.70
N ARG A 100 20.62 -3.41 2.89
CA ARG A 100 19.29 -4.02 3.13
C ARG A 100 19.21 -4.70 4.49
N LYS A 101 20.25 -5.46 4.89
CA LYS A 101 20.28 -6.11 6.22
C LYS A 101 20.22 -5.10 7.37
N ILE A 102 20.99 -4.01 7.28
CA ILE A 102 20.98 -2.95 8.29
C ILE A 102 19.61 -2.27 8.35
N ALA A 103 19.06 -1.89 7.20
CA ALA A 103 17.73 -1.29 7.10
C ALA A 103 16.65 -2.20 7.69
N MET A 104 16.70 -3.50 7.41
CA MET A 104 15.79 -4.49 7.98
C MET A 104 15.89 -4.58 9.51
N ALA A 105 17.11 -4.53 10.06
CA ALA A 105 17.29 -4.52 11.51
C ALA A 105 16.67 -3.27 12.16
N VAL A 106 16.83 -2.10 11.53
CA VAL A 106 16.21 -0.85 11.99
C VAL A 106 14.68 -0.93 11.92
N VAL A 107 14.12 -1.44 10.81
CA VAL A 107 12.67 -1.62 10.66
C VAL A 107 12.14 -2.59 11.72
N LYS A 108 12.79 -3.73 11.93
CA LYS A 108 12.41 -4.71 12.95
C LYS A 108 12.42 -4.10 14.36
N HIS A 109 13.46 -3.35 14.70
CA HIS A 109 13.53 -2.68 15.99
C HIS A 109 12.36 -1.70 16.19
N ARG A 110 12.05 -0.88 15.17
CA ARG A 110 10.92 0.05 15.24
C ARG A 110 9.58 -0.66 15.37
N VAL A 111 9.34 -1.73 14.61
CA VAL A 111 8.14 -2.56 14.72
C VAL A 111 8.00 -3.14 16.13
N THR A 112 9.09 -3.56 16.77
CA THR A 112 9.05 -4.03 18.16
C THR A 112 8.66 -2.92 19.14
N GLU A 113 9.16 -1.69 18.97
CA GLU A 113 8.76 -0.57 19.82
C GLU A 113 7.28 -0.20 19.61
N GLU A 114 6.82 -0.22 18.37
CA GLU A 114 5.42 -0.02 17.99
C GLU A 114 4.51 -1.09 18.61
N ALA A 115 4.96 -2.35 18.63
CA ALA A 115 4.23 -3.44 19.25
C ALA A 115 4.05 -3.22 20.76
N LYS A 116 5.06 -2.71 21.47
CA LYS A 116 4.95 -2.38 22.90
C LYS A 116 3.90 -1.30 23.15
N GLN A 117 3.89 -0.26 22.31
CA GLN A 117 2.91 0.82 22.41
C GLN A 117 1.48 0.30 22.14
N LEU A 118 1.32 -0.49 21.07
CA LEU A 118 0.04 -1.12 20.74
C LEU A 118 -0.42 -2.08 21.84
N GLN A 119 0.51 -2.83 22.46
CA GLN A 119 0.21 -3.72 23.58
C GLN A 119 -0.42 -2.97 24.75
N SER A 120 0.09 -1.78 25.11
CA SER A 120 -0.51 -0.95 26.15
C SER A 120 -1.97 -0.58 25.84
N ARG A 121 -2.29 -0.32 24.57
CA ARG A 121 -3.66 -0.08 24.10
C ARG A 121 -4.52 -1.34 24.13
N TYR A 122 -3.94 -2.51 23.83
CA TYR A 122 -4.62 -3.81 23.95
C TYR A 122 -4.96 -4.13 25.40
N ASP A 123 -4.00 -3.95 26.31
CA ASP A 123 -4.17 -4.19 27.75
C ASP A 123 -5.26 -3.29 28.33
N THR A 124 -5.28 -2.00 27.93
CA THR A 124 -6.33 -1.04 28.32
C THR A 124 -7.71 -1.49 27.86
N ASN A 125 -7.81 -2.07 26.66
CA ASN A 125 -9.04 -2.63 26.10
C ASN A 125 -9.30 -4.09 26.52
N LYS A 126 -8.48 -4.65 27.41
CA LYS A 126 -8.57 -6.04 27.90
C LYS A 126 -8.52 -7.09 26.80
N ILE A 127 -7.77 -6.80 25.72
CA ILE A 127 -7.55 -7.72 24.61
C ILE A 127 -6.41 -8.67 24.99
N MET A 128 -6.73 -9.93 25.28
CA MET A 128 -5.75 -10.96 25.67
C MET A 128 -5.05 -11.57 24.44
N ARG A 129 -4.32 -10.73 23.69
CA ARG A 129 -3.56 -11.12 22.49
C ARG A 129 -2.27 -10.32 22.43
N ASP A 130 -1.23 -10.94 21.87
CA ASP A 130 0.03 -10.24 21.58
C ASP A 130 -0.17 -9.29 20.39
N ALA A 131 -0.08 -7.99 20.66
CA ALA A 131 -0.22 -6.93 19.66
C ALA A 131 0.79 -7.05 18.52
N ARG A 132 1.96 -7.67 18.75
CA ARG A 132 2.97 -7.88 17.70
C ARG A 132 2.45 -8.76 16.55
N GLN A 133 1.48 -9.64 16.83
CA GLN A 133 0.87 -10.51 15.83
C GLN A 133 -0.10 -9.79 14.89
N ASP A 134 -0.48 -8.55 15.22
CA ASP A 134 -1.39 -7.73 14.42
C ASP A 134 -0.67 -6.57 13.72
N ILE A 135 0.67 -6.52 13.80
CA ILE A 135 1.51 -5.54 13.08
C ILE A 135 2.14 -6.21 11.87
N PHE A 136 1.74 -5.77 10.68
CA PHE A 136 2.25 -6.27 9.41
C PHE A 136 3.06 -5.17 8.71
N THR A 137 4.35 -5.42 8.50
CA THR A 137 5.24 -4.45 7.84
C THR A 137 5.93 -5.09 6.64
N VAL A 138 5.81 -4.45 5.48
CA VAL A 138 6.43 -4.86 4.22
C VAL A 138 7.54 -3.86 3.88
N THR A 139 8.68 -4.35 3.41
CA THR A 139 9.76 -3.49 2.91
C THR A 139 9.84 -3.56 1.39
N ASP A 140 9.67 -2.42 0.74
CA ASP A 140 9.77 -2.29 -0.71
C ASP A 140 11.14 -1.71 -1.09
N PHE A 141 12.16 -2.58 -1.14
CA PHE A 141 13.52 -2.20 -1.53
C PHE A 141 13.68 -1.98 -3.03
N ASP A 142 12.82 -2.61 -3.82
CA ASP A 142 12.95 -2.68 -5.27
C ASP A 142 11.94 -1.78 -5.99
N GLY A 143 11.09 -1.08 -5.24
CA GLY A 143 10.07 -0.17 -5.76
C GLY A 143 8.95 -0.90 -6.50
N THR A 144 8.72 -2.18 -6.20
CA THR A 144 7.78 -3.04 -6.94
C THR A 144 6.35 -2.91 -6.45
N VAL A 145 6.13 -2.30 -5.28
CA VAL A 145 4.79 -2.11 -4.72
C VAL A 145 4.15 -0.83 -5.26
N SER A 146 4.93 0.24 -5.45
CA SER A 146 4.40 1.53 -5.91
C SER A 146 3.63 1.43 -7.26
N PRO A 147 4.12 0.70 -8.29
CA PRO A 147 3.38 0.52 -9.53
C PRO A 147 2.04 -0.21 -9.35
N GLN A 148 1.95 -1.14 -8.39
CA GLN A 148 0.70 -1.88 -8.13
C GLN A 148 -0.38 -0.98 -7.53
N LEU A 149 0.03 0.07 -6.82
CA LEU A 149 -0.84 1.09 -6.25
C LEU A 149 -1.06 2.27 -7.22
N SER A 150 -0.60 2.12 -8.47
CA SER A 150 -0.60 3.17 -9.49
C SER A 150 0.06 4.47 -9.05
N GLU A 151 1.01 4.38 -8.11
CA GLU A 151 1.84 5.49 -7.68
C GLU A 151 2.98 5.70 -8.69
N PRO A 152 3.35 6.97 -9.00
CA PRO A 152 4.49 7.25 -9.86
C PRO A 152 5.75 6.53 -9.38
N ALA A 153 6.56 6.04 -10.32
CA ALA A 153 7.87 5.48 -9.98
C ALA A 153 8.70 6.54 -9.24
N GLY A 154 9.15 6.22 -8.03
CA GLY A 154 9.88 7.16 -7.17
C GLY A 154 9.00 8.12 -6.36
N ALA A 155 7.67 7.95 -6.36
CA ALA A 155 6.79 8.66 -5.44
C ALA A 155 7.20 8.37 -3.99
N THR A 156 7.27 9.43 -3.19
CA THR A 156 7.64 9.37 -1.76
C THR A 156 6.49 9.78 -0.86
N ASP A 157 5.35 10.14 -1.46
CA ASP A 157 4.22 10.71 -0.76
C ASP A 157 3.57 9.69 0.16
N PHE A 158 3.39 10.08 1.42
CA PHE A 158 2.68 9.25 2.38
C PHE A 158 1.23 9.07 1.95
N CYS A 159 0.82 7.83 1.72
CA CYS A 159 -0.53 7.51 1.27
C CYS A 159 -1.18 6.46 2.18
N VAL A 160 -2.49 6.57 2.37
CA VAL A 160 -3.29 5.59 3.11
C VAL A 160 -4.41 5.12 2.20
N PHE A 161 -4.56 3.81 2.09
CA PHE A 161 -5.60 3.15 1.32
C PHE A 161 -6.42 2.28 2.26
N VAL A 162 -7.72 2.17 2.01
CA VAL A 162 -8.59 1.22 2.71
C VAL A 162 -9.19 0.31 1.67
N PHE A 163 -8.90 -0.98 1.79
CA PHE A 163 -9.48 -2.03 0.98
C PHE A 163 -10.54 -2.75 1.80
N GLY A 164 -11.67 -3.08 1.17
CA GLY A 164 -12.67 -3.97 1.74
C GLY A 164 -12.25 -5.43 1.59
N ARG A 165 -13.10 -6.34 2.07
CA ARG A 165 -12.76 -7.75 2.27
C ARG A 165 -12.39 -8.51 0.99
N LYS A 166 -12.87 -8.03 -0.17
CA LYS A 166 -12.59 -8.63 -1.48
C LYS A 166 -11.51 -7.87 -2.24
N GLY A 167 -10.85 -6.89 -1.62
CA GLY A 167 -9.85 -6.03 -2.25
C GLY A 167 -10.43 -4.82 -2.98
N GLU A 168 -11.71 -4.51 -2.81
CA GLU A 168 -12.31 -3.28 -3.31
C GLU A 168 -11.67 -2.06 -2.65
N LEU A 169 -11.19 -1.08 -3.42
CA LEU A 169 -10.67 0.16 -2.84
C LEU A 169 -11.84 1.02 -2.34
N LEU A 170 -11.96 1.17 -1.02
CA LEU A 170 -13.01 1.95 -0.38
C LEU A 170 -12.64 3.42 -0.25
N ALA A 171 -11.37 3.72 0.05
CA ALA A 171 -10.89 5.09 0.21
C ALA A 171 -9.37 5.20 0.02
N GLN A 172 -8.92 6.41 -0.35
CA GLN A 172 -7.51 6.78 -0.45
C GLN A 172 -7.29 8.20 0.07
N TRP A 173 -6.16 8.43 0.75
CA TRP A 173 -5.69 9.74 1.17
C TRP A 173 -4.20 9.92 0.90
N HIS A 174 -3.83 11.14 0.51
CA HIS A 174 -2.45 11.61 0.52
C HIS A 174 -2.24 12.36 1.85
N GLY A 175 -1.58 11.73 2.81
CA GLY A 175 -1.49 12.20 4.19
C GLY A 175 -2.25 11.32 5.21
N VAL A 176 -2.22 11.73 6.47
CA VAL A 176 -2.81 10.96 7.58
C VAL A 176 -4.30 11.30 7.71
N PRO A 177 -5.23 10.36 7.44
CA PRO A 177 -6.66 10.60 7.64
C PRO A 177 -6.99 10.83 9.12
N SER A 178 -8.08 11.56 9.38
CA SER A 178 -8.62 11.71 10.74
C SER A 178 -9.26 10.40 11.23
N ALA A 179 -9.39 10.24 12.56
CA ALA A 179 -10.07 9.09 13.15
C ALA A 179 -11.52 8.95 12.65
N LYS A 180 -12.23 10.06 12.47
CA LYS A 180 -13.60 10.07 11.92
C LYS A 180 -13.65 9.56 10.47
N GLN A 181 -12.67 9.93 9.64
CA GLN A 181 -12.57 9.45 8.27
C GLN A 181 -12.28 7.95 8.22
N LEU A 182 -11.35 7.45 9.04
CA LEU A 182 -11.05 6.02 9.13
C LEU A 182 -12.28 5.23 9.61
N ALA A 183 -12.90 5.64 10.72
CA ALA A 183 -14.08 4.98 11.29
C ALA A 183 -15.27 4.91 10.32
N ALA A 184 -15.38 5.85 9.38
CA ALA A 184 -16.44 5.84 8.38
C ALA A 184 -16.32 4.68 7.38
N VAL A 185 -15.10 4.20 7.14
CA VAL A 185 -14.81 3.23 6.06
C VAL A 185 -14.36 1.86 6.57
N VAL A 186 -13.75 1.76 7.77
CA VAL A 186 -13.23 0.50 8.33
C VAL A 186 -14.30 -0.31 9.07
N LYS A 187 -15.41 -0.64 8.40
CA LYS A 187 -16.56 -1.35 9.00
C LYS A 187 -16.63 -2.81 8.60
#